data_AF-A0A0S6WX86-F1
#
_entry.id   AF-A0A0S6WX86-F1
#
_cell.length_a   1.000
_cell.length_b   1.000
_cell.length_c   1.000
_cell.angle_alpha   90.00
_cell.angle_beta   90.00
_cell.angle_gamma   90.00
#
_symmetry.space_group_name_H-M   'P 1'
#
loop_
_entity.id
_entity.type
_entity.pdbx_description
1 polymer ?
#
loop_
_entity_poly.entity_id
_entity_poly.type
_entity_poly.pdbx_seq_one_letter_code
_entity_poly.pdbx_strand_id
1 'polypeptide(L)'
;MTSLLVLGGARSGKSRHAQARIEAMPGRLAFIATAQAFDAEMEERIARHQADRDARWTTIEAPLDLAEALAREAQEADAVLVDCLTLWLSNLILGEEDVAARSEELLAALARCPVPVAFVANEVGMGIVPGNALSRRFRDEAGRLNQRLAQEVDEVVFVAAGLPLALKGAGKFAAG
;
A
#
# COMPACT_ATOMS: atom_id res chain seq x y z
N MET A 1 16.12 -4.12 -8.51
CA MET A 1 15.21 -4.08 -7.34
C MET A 1 14.03 -3.23 -7.76
N THR A 2 12.81 -3.66 -7.44
CA THR A 2 11.60 -3.00 -7.96
C THR A 2 10.66 -2.69 -6.83
N SER A 3 10.45 -1.39 -6.61
CA SER A 3 9.45 -0.84 -5.71
C SER A 3 8.28 -0.28 -6.53
N LEU A 4 7.06 -0.54 -6.09
CA LEU A 4 5.83 -0.22 -6.83
C LEU A 4 4.84 0.51 -5.94
N LEU A 5 4.28 1.61 -6.42
CA LEU A 5 3.08 2.22 -5.85
C LEU A 5 1.90 2.01 -6.78
N VAL A 6 0.82 1.41 -6.26
CA VAL A 6 -0.45 1.20 -6.97
C VAL A 6 -1.53 2.08 -6.38
N LEU A 7 -1.93 3.09 -7.16
CA LEU A 7 -2.98 4.05 -6.86
C LEU A 7 -4.29 3.67 -7.53
N GLY A 8 -5.40 4.21 -7.04
CA GLY A 8 -6.69 4.10 -7.72
C GLY A 8 -7.87 4.39 -6.81
N GLY A 9 -9.06 4.50 -7.40
CA GLY A 9 -10.30 4.67 -6.62
C GLY A 9 -10.67 3.45 -5.77
N ALA A 10 -11.72 3.61 -4.96
CA ALA A 10 -12.35 2.46 -4.30
C ALA A 10 -12.87 1.47 -5.35
N ARG A 11 -12.69 0.16 -5.10
CA ARG A 11 -13.12 -0.92 -6.00
C ARG A 11 -12.56 -0.85 -7.43
N SER A 12 -11.42 -0.17 -7.62
CA SER A 12 -10.81 -0.05 -8.95
C SER A 12 -10.03 -1.29 -9.40
N GLY A 13 -9.76 -2.25 -8.51
CA GLY A 13 -8.94 -3.43 -8.81
C GLY A 13 -7.45 -3.30 -8.44
N LYS A 14 -7.02 -2.18 -7.82
CA LYS A 14 -5.62 -1.94 -7.44
C LYS A 14 -4.98 -3.01 -6.54
N SER A 15 -5.71 -3.53 -5.55
CA SER A 15 -5.19 -4.56 -4.64
C SER A 15 -4.86 -5.85 -5.40
N ARG A 16 -5.77 -6.29 -6.29
CA ARG A 16 -5.56 -7.45 -7.16
C ARG A 16 -4.36 -7.24 -8.10
N HIS A 17 -4.22 -6.04 -8.67
CA HIS A 17 -3.07 -5.71 -9.51
C HIS A 17 -1.75 -5.79 -8.71
N ALA A 18 -1.69 -5.18 -7.53
CA ALA A 18 -0.50 -5.19 -6.68
C ALA A 18 -0.14 -6.62 -6.22
N GLN A 19 -1.13 -7.41 -5.81
CA GLN A 19 -0.94 -8.80 -5.43
C GLN A 19 -0.38 -9.63 -6.58
N ALA A 20 -0.96 -9.55 -7.78
CA ALA A 20 -0.46 -10.28 -8.94
C ALA A 20 1.00 -9.92 -9.28
N ARG A 21 1.41 -8.66 -9.08
CA ARG A 21 2.81 -8.21 -9.27
C ARG A 21 3.76 -8.85 -8.26
N ILE A 22 3.33 -9.05 -7.03
CA ILE A 22 4.12 -9.69 -5.96
C ILE A 22 4.12 -11.22 -6.13
N GLU A 23 3.01 -11.84 -6.50
CA GLU A 23 2.91 -13.28 -6.71
C GLU A 23 3.75 -13.78 -7.89
N ALA A 24 4.04 -12.91 -8.86
CA ALA A 24 4.97 -13.18 -9.95
C ALA A 24 6.43 -13.30 -9.48
N MET A 25 6.76 -12.83 -8.27
CA MET A 25 8.06 -13.04 -7.65
C MET A 25 8.14 -14.46 -7.06
N PRO A 26 9.30 -15.13 -7.16
CA PRO A 26 9.50 -16.41 -6.50
C PRO A 26 9.65 -16.23 -4.98
N GLY A 27 9.58 -17.33 -4.23
CA GLY A 27 9.93 -17.35 -2.82
C GLY A 27 8.79 -17.01 -1.86
N ARG A 28 9.16 -16.63 -0.63
CA ARG A 28 8.26 -16.28 0.48
C ARG A 28 7.71 -14.86 0.29
N LEU A 29 6.42 -14.68 0.52
CA LEU A 29 5.73 -13.41 0.32
C LEU A 29 5.21 -12.91 1.67
N ALA A 30 5.39 -11.63 1.96
CA ALA A 30 4.81 -11.00 3.14
C ALA A 30 3.67 -10.06 2.74
N PHE A 31 2.54 -10.18 3.42
CA PHE A 31 1.43 -9.24 3.34
C PHE A 31 1.35 -8.45 4.64
N ILE A 32 1.58 -7.14 4.58
CA ILE A 32 1.41 -6.25 5.71
C ILE A 32 0.05 -5.59 5.62
N ALA A 33 -0.85 -6.03 6.50
CA ALA A 33 -2.19 -5.52 6.68
C ALA A 33 -2.14 -4.29 7.60
N THR A 34 -2.66 -3.16 7.10
CA THR A 34 -2.76 -1.92 7.88
C THR A 34 -4.20 -1.59 8.27
N ALA A 35 -5.16 -2.35 7.75
CA ALA A 35 -6.55 -2.25 8.13
C ALA A 35 -6.75 -2.74 9.57
N GLN A 36 -7.56 -2.03 10.34
CA GLN A 36 -8.13 -2.56 11.57
C GLN A 36 -9.59 -2.95 11.30
N ALA A 37 -9.97 -4.14 11.74
CA ALA A 37 -11.35 -4.61 11.67
C ALA A 37 -12.17 -3.89 12.74
N PHE A 38 -12.85 -2.82 12.35
CA PHE A 38 -13.81 -2.11 13.23
C PHE A 38 -15.27 -2.48 12.94
N ASP A 39 -15.52 -3.23 11.87
CA ASP A 39 -16.84 -3.71 11.47
C ASP A 39 -16.77 -5.08 10.76
N ALA A 40 -17.90 -5.78 10.74
CA ALA A 40 -18.03 -7.12 10.16
C ALA A 40 -17.80 -7.16 8.63
N GLU A 41 -18.02 -6.05 7.92
CA GLU A 41 -17.75 -5.97 6.48
C GLU A 41 -16.23 -5.99 6.21
N MET A 42 -15.47 -5.29 7.06
CA MET A 42 -14.01 -5.28 7.07
C MET A 42 -13.46 -6.67 7.42
N GLU A 43 -14.03 -7.34 8.41
CA GLU A 43 -13.67 -8.71 8.81
C GLU A 43 -13.86 -9.70 7.66
N GLU A 44 -15.04 -9.70 7.02
CA GLU A 44 -15.33 -10.60 5.90
C GLU A 44 -14.45 -10.29 4.67
N ARG A 45 -14.07 -9.03 4.48
CA ARG A 45 -13.12 -8.63 3.43
C ARG A 45 -11.71 -9.11 3.73
N ILE A 46 -11.25 -9.01 4.97
CA ILE A 46 -9.94 -9.52 5.41
C ILE A 46 -9.91 -11.04 5.23
N ALA A 47 -10.95 -11.75 5.67
CA ALA A 47 -11.05 -13.20 5.57
C ALA A 47 -10.98 -13.69 4.11
N ARG A 48 -11.69 -13.03 3.18
CA ARG A 48 -11.60 -13.36 1.75
C ARG A 48 -10.20 -13.13 1.19
N HIS A 49 -9.58 -11.99 1.50
CA HIS A 49 -8.22 -11.72 1.04
C HIS A 49 -7.18 -12.69 1.64
N GLN A 50 -7.39 -13.21 2.84
CA GLN A 50 -6.54 -14.25 3.42
C GLN A 50 -6.75 -15.60 2.72
N ALA A 51 -7.99 -15.95 2.36
CA ALA A 51 -8.30 -17.19 1.66
C ALA A 51 -7.74 -17.27 0.22
N ASP A 52 -7.56 -16.11 -0.43
CA ASP A 52 -6.99 -16.02 -1.78
C ASP A 52 -5.45 -16.20 -1.80
N ARG A 53 -4.80 -16.42 -0.66
CA ARG A 53 -3.33 -16.53 -0.55
C ARG A 53 -2.87 -17.98 -0.44
N ASP A 54 -1.92 -18.34 -1.29
CA ASP A 54 -1.26 -19.64 -1.23
C ASP A 54 -0.30 -19.75 -0.02
N ALA A 55 0.32 -20.93 0.15
CA ALA A 55 1.22 -21.23 1.26
C ALA A 55 2.52 -20.38 1.28
N ARG A 56 2.79 -19.55 0.26
CA ARG A 56 3.96 -18.66 0.23
C ARG A 56 3.75 -17.42 1.09
N TRP A 57 2.51 -17.09 1.41
CA TRP A 57 2.17 -15.85 2.11
C TRP A 57 2.24 -15.96 3.62
N THR A 58 2.90 -15.00 4.26
CA THR A 58 2.76 -14.67 5.67
C THR A 58 1.99 -13.36 5.81
N THR A 59 0.98 -13.31 6.68
CA THR A 59 0.21 -12.08 6.96
C THR A 59 0.65 -11.47 8.27
N ILE A 60 0.92 -10.16 8.26
CA ILE A 60 1.40 -9.37 9.39
C ILE A 60 0.47 -8.18 9.57
N GLU A 61 -0.04 -7.98 10.78
CA GLU A 61 -0.80 -6.78 11.11
C GLU A 61 0.13 -5.69 11.61
N ALA A 62 0.11 -4.53 10.95
CA ALA A 62 0.90 -3.35 11.33
C ALA A 62 0.06 -2.08 11.12
N PRO A 63 -0.97 -1.84 11.95
CA PRO A 63 -1.87 -0.71 11.78
C PRO A 63 -1.20 0.65 12.04
N LEU A 64 -0.11 0.68 12.83
CA LEU A 64 0.65 1.88 13.18
C LEU A 64 2.14 1.71 12.79
N ASP A 65 2.81 0.65 13.27
CA ASP A 65 4.25 0.43 13.12
C ASP A 65 4.65 -0.20 11.77
N LEU A 66 4.15 0.39 10.68
CA LEU A 66 4.35 -0.10 9.32
C LEU A 66 5.83 -0.10 8.90
N ALA A 67 6.61 0.93 9.28
CA ALA A 67 8.01 1.03 8.92
C ALA A 67 8.85 -0.09 9.56
N GLU A 68 8.60 -0.40 10.83
CA GLU A 68 9.25 -1.50 11.54
C GLU A 68 8.85 -2.85 10.94
N ALA A 69 7.56 -3.06 10.69
CA ALA A 69 7.06 -4.28 10.07
C ALA A 69 7.71 -4.50 8.70
N LEU A 70 7.78 -3.46 7.85
CA LEU A 70 8.45 -3.55 6.56
C LEU A 70 9.92 -3.94 6.71
N ALA A 71 10.66 -3.28 7.60
CA ALA A 71 12.08 -3.56 7.80
C ALA A 71 12.34 -4.99 8.28
N ARG A 72 11.49 -5.50 9.20
CA ARG A 72 11.58 -6.87 9.72
C ARG A 72 11.23 -7.91 8.67
N GLU A 73 10.06 -7.78 8.03
CA GLU A 73 9.61 -8.78 7.05
C GLU A 73 10.49 -8.83 5.82
N ALA A 74 11.13 -7.70 5.45
CA ALA A 74 12.09 -7.68 4.35
C ALA A 74 13.38 -8.47 4.62
N GLN A 75 13.64 -8.93 5.86
CA GLN A 75 14.73 -9.87 6.14
C GLN A 75 14.34 -11.33 5.89
N GLU A 76 13.05 -11.65 5.98
CA GLU A 76 12.55 -13.03 5.94
C GLU A 76 11.82 -13.36 4.64
N ALA A 77 11.11 -12.39 4.05
CA ALA A 77 10.37 -12.56 2.80
C ALA A 77 11.21 -12.15 1.59
N ASP A 78 10.91 -12.76 0.44
CA ASP A 78 11.51 -12.45 -0.85
C ASP A 78 10.78 -11.29 -1.57
N ALA A 79 9.55 -10.95 -1.16
CA ALA A 79 8.81 -9.76 -1.59
C ALA A 79 7.71 -9.37 -0.59
N VAL A 80 7.37 -8.07 -0.55
CA VAL A 80 6.41 -7.51 0.42
C VAL A 80 5.26 -6.77 -0.29
N LEU A 81 4.02 -6.99 0.15
CA LEU A 81 2.83 -6.24 -0.23
C LEU A 81 2.27 -5.50 0.99
N VAL A 82 2.06 -4.19 0.87
CA VAL A 82 1.40 -3.35 1.88
C VAL A 82 0.03 -2.90 1.36
N ASP A 83 -1.05 -3.29 2.03
CA ASP A 83 -2.43 -2.89 1.68
C ASP A 83 -3.21 -2.45 2.95
N CYS A 84 -3.63 -1.18 3.07
CA CYS A 84 -3.24 -0.03 2.24
C CYS A 84 -2.82 1.18 3.09
N LEU A 85 -1.94 1.98 2.50
CA LEU A 85 -1.44 3.22 3.09
C LEU A 85 -2.54 4.19 3.49
N THR A 86 -3.69 4.12 2.82
CA THR A 86 -4.85 4.95 3.14
C THR A 86 -5.48 4.56 4.48
N LEU A 87 -5.54 3.27 4.83
CA LEU A 87 -6.03 2.85 6.15
C LEU A 87 -4.98 3.10 7.22
N TRP A 88 -3.70 2.85 6.93
CA TRP A 88 -2.61 3.25 7.80
C TRP A 88 -2.68 4.73 8.18
N LEU A 89 -2.84 5.61 7.19
CA LEU A 89 -2.95 7.05 7.43
C LEU A 89 -4.18 7.41 8.27
N SER A 90 -5.31 6.74 8.08
CA SER A 90 -6.49 6.91 8.94
C SER A 90 -6.18 6.53 10.39
N ASN A 91 -5.50 5.41 10.62
CA ASN A 91 -5.13 4.97 11.97
C ASN A 91 -4.22 5.99 12.64
N LEU A 92 -3.21 6.52 11.92
CA LEU A 92 -2.32 7.55 12.45
C LEU A 92 -3.09 8.82 12.83
N ILE A 93 -3.96 9.32 11.95
CA ILE A 93 -4.71 10.56 12.22
C ILE A 93 -5.67 10.38 13.40
N LEU A 94 -6.37 9.25 13.48
CA LEU A 94 -7.31 8.95 14.56
C LEU A 94 -6.61 8.65 15.89
N GLY A 95 -5.41 8.07 15.83
CA GLY A 95 -4.53 7.85 16.99
C GLY A 95 -3.75 9.09 17.41
N GLU A 96 -3.98 10.24 16.76
CA GLU A 96 -3.24 11.50 17.02
C GLU A 96 -1.72 11.39 16.86
N GLU A 97 -1.26 10.46 16.03
CA GLU A 97 0.16 10.25 15.72
C GLU A 97 0.72 11.40 14.86
N ASP A 98 2.04 11.58 14.92
CA ASP A 98 2.76 12.47 14.01
C ASP A 98 2.88 11.85 12.62
N VAL A 99 1.90 12.13 11.76
CA VAL A 99 1.85 11.68 10.37
C VAL A 99 3.13 11.99 9.59
N ALA A 100 3.75 13.15 9.84
CA ALA A 100 4.93 13.57 9.09
C ALA A 100 6.14 12.69 9.45
N ALA A 101 6.38 12.52 10.76
CA ALA A 101 7.45 11.66 11.28
C ALA A 101 7.23 10.20 10.85
N ARG A 102 6.02 9.66 11.00
CA ARG A 102 5.69 8.28 10.59
C ARG A 102 5.86 8.06 9.08
N SER A 103 5.54 9.06 8.27
CA SER A 103 5.79 9.02 6.82
C SER A 103 7.29 9.02 6.49
N GLU A 104 8.11 9.75 7.25
CA GLU A 104 9.56 9.74 7.09
C GLU A 104 10.18 8.39 7.46
N GLU A 105 9.71 7.78 8.55
CA GLU A 105 10.11 6.42 8.96
C GLU A 105 9.83 5.40 7.85
N LEU A 106 8.63 5.46 7.25
CA LEU A 106 8.25 4.58 6.15
C LEU A 106 9.17 4.75 4.92
N LEU A 107 9.46 5.99 4.52
CA LEU A 107 10.35 6.27 3.39
C LEU A 107 11.78 5.82 3.67
N ALA A 108 12.26 5.99 4.91
CA ALA A 108 13.56 5.49 5.33
C ALA A 108 13.63 3.96 5.33
N ALA A 109 12.56 3.28 5.74
CA ALA A 109 12.44 1.83 5.66
C ALA A 109 12.43 1.34 4.20
N LEU A 110 11.65 2.00 3.33
CA LEU A 110 11.63 1.73 1.89
C LEU A 110 13.03 1.86 1.27
N ALA A 111 13.75 2.94 1.54
CA ALA A 111 15.09 3.19 1.00
C ALA A 111 16.11 2.11 1.39
N ARG A 112 15.88 1.40 2.50
CA ARG A 112 16.74 0.32 3.02
C ARG A 112 16.21 -1.08 2.70
N CYS A 113 15.03 -1.19 2.06
CA CYS A 113 14.37 -2.46 1.82
C CYS A 113 15.16 -3.31 0.83
N PRO A 114 15.70 -4.49 1.23
CA PRO A 114 16.51 -5.34 0.36
C PRO A 114 15.69 -6.19 -0.63
N VAL A 115 14.36 -6.10 -0.60
CA VAL A 115 13.46 -6.91 -1.44
C VAL A 115 12.42 -6.06 -2.18
N PRO A 116 11.83 -6.57 -3.28
CA PRO A 116 10.72 -5.93 -3.95
C PRO A 116 9.57 -5.63 -2.99
N VAL A 117 8.97 -4.44 -3.14
CA VAL A 117 7.85 -4.00 -2.30
C VAL A 117 6.79 -3.31 -3.14
N ALA A 118 5.53 -3.66 -2.90
CA ALA A 118 4.38 -2.99 -3.49
C ALA A 118 3.53 -2.32 -2.41
N PHE A 119 3.17 -1.05 -2.63
CA PHE A 119 2.25 -0.30 -1.78
C PHE A 119 0.95 -0.04 -2.50
N VAL A 120 -0.17 -0.26 -1.81
CA VAL A 120 -1.51 0.10 -2.30
C VAL A 120 -1.98 1.37 -1.58
N ALA A 121 -2.50 2.34 -2.33
CA ALA A 121 -3.18 3.50 -1.77
C ALA A 121 -4.39 3.93 -2.62
N ASN A 122 -5.38 4.53 -1.98
CA ASN A 122 -6.47 5.19 -2.67
C ASN A 122 -6.04 6.56 -3.19
N GLU A 123 -6.51 6.90 -4.40
CA GLU A 123 -6.58 8.29 -4.83
C GLU A 123 -7.91 8.89 -4.35
N VAL A 124 -7.83 9.95 -3.54
CA VAL A 124 -8.98 10.57 -2.85
C VAL A 124 -9.14 12.06 -3.16
N GLY A 125 -8.22 12.64 -3.94
CA GLY A 125 -8.15 14.06 -4.27
C GLY A 125 -8.94 14.48 -5.52
N MET A 126 -9.53 13.54 -6.27
CA MET A 126 -10.27 13.82 -7.52
C MET A 126 -11.75 14.19 -7.31
N GLY A 127 -12.17 14.44 -6.08
CA GLY A 127 -13.54 14.80 -5.71
C GLY A 127 -13.70 16.24 -5.23
N ILE A 128 -14.88 16.57 -4.71
CA ILE A 128 -15.17 17.87 -4.09
C ILE A 128 -14.42 18.00 -2.77
N VAL A 129 -14.12 19.24 -2.34
CA VAL A 129 -13.57 19.53 -1.02
C VAL A 129 -14.52 19.04 0.08
N PRO A 130 -14.08 18.18 1.01
CA PRO A 130 -14.93 17.72 2.11
C PRO A 130 -15.40 18.87 3.03
N GLY A 131 -16.64 18.78 3.51
CA GLY A 131 -17.22 19.77 4.43
C GLY A 131 -16.62 19.74 5.84
N ASN A 132 -16.17 18.58 6.32
CA ASN A 132 -15.59 18.45 7.66
C ASN A 132 -14.03 18.56 7.65
N ALA A 133 -13.46 19.04 8.76
CA ALA A 133 -12.02 19.32 8.86
C ALA A 133 -11.16 18.05 8.83
N LEU A 134 -11.63 16.96 9.46
CA LEU A 134 -10.91 15.69 9.54
C LEU A 134 -10.71 15.08 8.15
N SER A 135 -11.76 15.02 7.33
CA SER A 135 -11.72 14.52 5.97
C SER A 135 -10.88 15.39 5.04
N ARG A 136 -10.85 16.72 5.26
CA ARG A 136 -9.90 17.60 4.53
C ARG A 136 -8.46 17.27 4.90
N ARG A 137 -8.14 17.19 6.20
CA ARG A 137 -6.80 16.79 6.68
C ARG A 137 -6.39 15.46 6.08
N PHE A 138 -7.24 14.44 6.18
CA PHE A 138 -6.97 13.12 5.61
C PHE A 138 -6.70 13.15 4.11
N ARG A 139 -7.55 13.84 3.33
CA ARG A 139 -7.35 13.98 1.88
C ARG A 139 -6.01 14.63 1.55
N ASP A 140 -5.67 15.70 2.26
CA ASP A 140 -4.44 16.45 2.01
C ASP A 140 -3.20 15.64 2.42
N GLU A 141 -3.23 14.94 3.55
CA GLU A 141 -2.13 14.05 3.97
C GLU A 141 -1.98 12.84 3.03
N ALA A 142 -3.07 12.24 2.57
CA ALA A 142 -3.02 11.14 1.61
C ALA A 142 -2.36 11.58 0.30
N GLY A 143 -2.72 12.76 -0.19
CA GLY A 143 -2.09 13.36 -1.36
C GLY A 143 -0.60 13.62 -1.17
N ARG A 144 -0.17 14.11 -0.01
CA ARG A 144 1.26 14.33 0.29
C ARG A 144 2.04 13.02 0.40
N LEU A 145 1.51 12.03 1.12
CA LEU A 145 2.14 10.70 1.24
C LEU A 145 2.29 10.03 -0.13
N ASN A 146 1.23 10.04 -0.95
CA ASN A 146 1.27 9.48 -2.30
C ASN A 146 2.34 10.15 -3.17
N GLN A 147 2.45 11.48 -3.12
CA GLN A 147 3.49 12.22 -3.85
C GLN A 147 4.90 11.84 -3.41
N ARG A 148 5.14 11.79 -2.08
CA ARG A 148 6.46 11.44 -1.53
C ARG A 148 6.85 10.01 -1.92
N LEU A 149 5.95 9.05 -1.76
CA LEU A 149 6.23 7.67 -2.17
C LEU A 149 6.44 7.55 -3.68
N ALA A 150 5.63 8.22 -4.49
CA ALA A 150 5.78 8.21 -5.95
C ALA A 150 7.16 8.72 -6.41
N GLN A 151 7.80 9.60 -5.64
CA GLN A 151 9.17 10.07 -5.91
C GLN A 151 10.21 8.98 -5.63
N GLU A 152 10.05 8.22 -4.55
CA GLU A 152 11.01 7.21 -4.11
C GLU A 152 10.87 5.85 -4.83
N VAL A 153 9.66 5.44 -5.21
CA VAL A 153 9.45 4.11 -5.83
C VAL A 153 9.86 4.06 -7.29
N ASP A 154 10.26 2.90 -7.80
CA ASP A 154 10.67 2.73 -9.20
C ASP A 154 9.49 2.86 -10.19
N GLU A 155 8.34 2.30 -9.82
CA GLU A 155 7.13 2.24 -10.64
C GLU A 155 5.92 2.84 -9.93
N VAL A 156 5.09 3.55 -10.68
CA VAL A 156 3.78 4.04 -10.21
C VAL A 156 2.73 3.66 -11.22
N VAL A 157 1.67 3.00 -10.77
CA VAL A 157 0.53 2.58 -11.57
C VAL A 157 -0.75 3.15 -10.97
N PHE A 158 -1.61 3.73 -11.80
CA PHE A 158 -2.98 4.08 -11.44
C PHE A 158 -3.94 3.07 -12.04
N VAL A 159 -4.81 2.46 -11.23
CA VAL A 159 -5.78 1.47 -11.71
C VAL A 159 -7.18 2.06 -11.71
N ALA A 160 -7.85 1.97 -12.88
CA ALA A 160 -9.23 2.39 -13.09
C ALA A 160 -10.01 1.26 -13.78
N ALA A 161 -11.17 0.87 -13.23
CA ALA A 161 -12.00 -0.22 -13.77
C ALA A 161 -11.22 -1.53 -14.05
N GLY A 162 -10.23 -1.85 -13.21
CA GLY A 162 -9.34 -3.01 -13.36
C GLY A 162 -8.19 -2.82 -14.36
N LEU A 163 -8.13 -1.68 -15.05
CA LEU A 163 -7.13 -1.39 -16.08
C LEU A 163 -5.97 -0.58 -15.48
N PRO A 164 -4.73 -1.06 -15.56
CA PRO A 164 -3.56 -0.33 -15.08
C PRO A 164 -3.11 0.73 -16.09
N LEU A 165 -2.86 1.94 -15.60
CA LEU A 165 -2.24 3.06 -16.31
C LEU A 165 -0.88 3.34 -15.66
N ALA A 166 0.21 3.12 -16.39
CA ALA A 166 1.55 3.44 -15.89
C ALA A 166 1.74 4.96 -15.82
N LEU A 167 2.10 5.47 -14.64
CA LEU A 167 2.42 6.88 -14.38
C LEU A 167 3.94 7.13 -14.28
N LYS A 168 4.70 6.15 -13.77
CA LYS A 168 6.16 6.17 -13.63
C LYS A 168 6.72 4.77 -13.91
N GLY A 169 7.90 4.69 -14.54
CA GLY A 169 8.65 3.44 -14.66
C GLY A 169 8.29 2.56 -15.87
N ALA A 170 7.74 3.10 -16.96
CA ALA A 170 7.41 2.30 -18.14
C ALA A 170 8.67 1.82 -18.89
N GLY A 171 8.97 0.51 -18.87
CA GLY A 171 10.07 -0.02 -19.70
C GLY A 171 10.45 -1.51 -19.66
N LYS A 172 9.84 -2.40 -18.88
CA LYS A 172 10.23 -3.84 -18.88
C LYS A 172 9.11 -4.89 -18.89
N PHE A 173 7.87 -4.49 -19.19
CA PHE A 173 6.82 -5.46 -19.52
C PHE A 173 6.17 -5.08 -20.84
N ALA A 174 6.97 -5.08 -21.90
CA ALA A 174 6.43 -5.33 -23.23
C ALA A 174 6.05 -6.82 -23.24
N ALA A 175 4.78 -7.11 -23.52
CA ALA A 175 4.32 -8.44 -23.80
C ALA A 175 5.20 -9.06 -24.89
N GLY A 176 5.86 -10.17 -24.54
CA GLY A 176 6.42 -11.14 -25.46
C GLY A 176 5.61 -12.41 -25.36
#